data_AF-A0A075IAH6-F1
#
_entry.id   AF-A0A075IAH6-F1
#
_cell.length_a   1.000
_cell.length_b   1.000
_cell.length_c   1.000
_cell.angle_alpha   90.00
_cell.angle_beta   90.00
_cell.angle_gamma   90.00
#
_symmetry.space_group_name_H-M   'P 1'
#
loop_
_entity.id
_entity.type
_entity.pdbx_description
1 polymer ?
#
loop_
_entity_poly.entity_id
_entity_poly.type
_entity_poly.pdbx_seq_one_letter_code
_entity_poly.pdbx_strand_id
1 'polypeptide(L)'
;MGDGEAIEQFQRWLQARLTIVEQIEDPTERSRATKQIESAIQLAIQYRQIIIVDGGDIPPPFVERDSPVRLVEDESVTTTTVSNDSDCKNCEATVSEDLDFCPSCGEYR
;
A
#
# COMPACT_ATOMS: atom_id res chain seq x y z
N MET A 1 -17.84 -6.34 -17.78
CA MET A 1 -16.72 -6.59 -18.71
C MET A 1 -15.57 -7.03 -17.84
N GLY A 2 -15.13 -8.28 -17.97
CA GLY A 2 -13.98 -8.78 -17.21
C GLY A 2 -12.69 -8.31 -17.88
N ASP A 3 -11.65 -8.05 -17.09
CA ASP A 3 -10.36 -7.57 -17.60
C ASP A 3 -9.79 -8.46 -18.72
N GLY A 4 -10.03 -9.77 -18.65
CA GLY A 4 -9.67 -10.73 -19.70
C GLY A 4 -10.28 -10.46 -21.08
N GLU A 5 -11.54 -10.04 -21.15
CA GLU A 5 -12.25 -9.75 -22.41
C GLU A 5 -11.68 -8.49 -23.08
N ALA A 6 -11.37 -7.46 -22.29
CA ALA A 6 -10.78 -6.23 -22.78
C ALA A 6 -9.39 -6.47 -23.40
N ILE A 7 -8.58 -7.34 -22.79
CA ILE A 7 -7.24 -7.66 -23.31
C ILE A 7 -7.32 -8.50 -24.58
N GLU A 8 -8.28 -9.42 -24.69
CA GLU A 8 -8.54 -10.15 -25.94
C GLU A 8 -8.92 -9.21 -27.08
N GLN A 9 -9.78 -8.24 -26.80
CA GLN A 9 -10.17 -7.24 -27.79
C GLN A 9 -8.98 -6.37 -28.21
N PHE A 10 -8.14 -5.96 -27.25
CA PHE A 10 -6.91 -5.22 -27.52
C PHE A 10 -5.92 -6.04 -28.37
N GLN A 11 -5.72 -7.33 -28.06
CA GLN A 11 -4.87 -8.22 -28.85
C GLN A 11 -5.37 -8.32 -30.31
N ARG A 12 -6.69 -8.52 -30.52
CA ARG A 12 -7.27 -8.57 -31.87
C ARG A 12 -7.06 -7.26 -32.64
N TRP A 13 -7.20 -6.12 -31.96
CA TRP A 13 -6.95 -4.82 -32.57
C TRP A 13 -5.49 -4.67 -33.00
N LEU A 14 -4.52 -5.08 -32.17
CA LEU A 14 -3.10 -5.07 -32.52
C LEU A 14 -2.80 -5.99 -33.72
N GLN A 15 -3.42 -7.16 -33.78
CA GLN A 15 -3.28 -8.08 -34.90
C GLN A 15 -3.81 -7.48 -36.21
N ALA A 16 -4.96 -6.79 -36.17
CA ALA A 16 -5.47 -6.06 -37.33
C ALA A 16 -4.56 -4.88 -37.73
N ARG A 17 -3.91 -4.23 -36.75
CA ARG A 17 -2.98 -3.13 -36.99
C ARG A 17 -1.72 -3.56 -37.75
N LEU A 18 -1.27 -4.82 -37.65
CA LEU A 18 -0.14 -5.32 -38.42
C LEU A 18 -0.36 -5.18 -39.93
N THR A 19 -1.56 -5.50 -40.42
CA THR A 19 -1.90 -5.35 -41.85
C THR A 19 -1.82 -3.90 -42.33
N ILE A 20 -2.10 -2.94 -41.45
CA ILE A 20 -1.96 -1.51 -41.75
C ILE A 20 -0.47 -1.12 -41.79
N VAL A 21 0.34 -1.66 -40.88
CA VAL A 21 1.79 -1.39 -40.83
C VAL A 21 2.53 -1.93 -42.04
N GLU A 22 2.08 -3.04 -42.62
CA GLU A 22 2.66 -3.58 -43.86
C GLU A 22 2.60 -2.59 -45.03
N GLN A 23 1.65 -1.66 -45.01
CA GLN A 23 1.48 -0.64 -46.06
C GLN A 23 2.41 0.58 -45.91
N ILE A 24 3.21 0.65 -44.85
CA ILE A 24 4.20 1.74 -44.67
C ILE A 24 5.26 1.64 -45.78
N GLU A 25 5.49 2.76 -46.48
CA GLU A 25 6.43 2.85 -47.60
C GLU A 25 7.89 2.78 -47.15
N ASP A 26 8.27 3.50 -46.08
CA ASP A 26 9.63 3.44 -45.55
C ASP A 26 9.88 2.08 -44.88
N PRO A 27 10.81 1.26 -45.40
CA PRO A 27 11.12 -0.04 -44.81
C PRO A 27 11.65 0.05 -43.38
N THR A 28 12.33 1.14 -43.02
CA THR A 28 12.89 1.34 -41.68
C THR A 28 11.77 1.61 -40.67
N GLU A 29 10.88 2.54 -41.00
CA GLU A 29 9.69 2.84 -40.21
C GLU A 29 8.79 1.61 -40.08
N ARG A 30 8.53 0.91 -41.19
CA ARG A 30 7.75 -0.34 -41.20
C ARG A 30 8.34 -1.36 -40.23
N SER A 31 9.64 -1.64 -40.34
CA SER A 31 10.33 -2.59 -39.46
C SER A 31 10.22 -2.20 -37.98
N ARG A 32 10.35 -0.90 -37.67
CA ARG A 32 10.20 -0.39 -36.31
C ARG A 32 8.79 -0.58 -35.79
N ALA A 33 7.78 -0.19 -36.57
CA ALA A 33 6.37 -0.29 -36.20
C ALA A 33 5.94 -1.76 -36.03
N THR A 34 6.37 -2.66 -36.92
CA THR A 34 6.12 -4.10 -36.82
C THR A 34 6.63 -4.64 -35.49
N LYS A 35 7.90 -4.38 -35.14
CA LYS A 35 8.50 -4.83 -33.87
C LYS A 35 7.76 -4.31 -32.64
N GLN A 36 7.31 -3.05 -32.67
CA GLN A 36 6.55 -2.47 -31.57
C GLN A 36 5.21 -3.19 -31.37
N ILE A 37 4.48 -3.44 -32.46
CA ILE A 37 3.19 -4.13 -32.40
C ILE A 37 3.36 -5.58 -31.98
N GLU A 38 4.33 -6.30 -32.53
CA GLU A 38 4.62 -7.70 -32.15
C GLU A 38 4.99 -7.81 -30.67
N SER A 39 5.81 -6.88 -30.16
CA SER A 39 6.13 -6.81 -28.73
C SER A 39 4.88 -6.57 -27.88
N ALA A 40 4.00 -5.65 -28.29
CA ALA A 40 2.75 -5.38 -27.59
C ALA A 40 1.80 -6.59 -27.61
N ILE A 41 1.71 -7.33 -28.73
CA ILE A 41 0.94 -8.58 -28.83
C ILE A 41 1.48 -9.62 -27.85
N GLN A 42 2.80 -9.78 -27.79
CA GLN A 42 3.44 -10.74 -26.89
C GLN A 42 3.13 -10.42 -25.42
N LEU A 43 3.20 -9.14 -25.03
CA LEU A 43 2.85 -8.69 -23.68
C LEU A 43 1.37 -8.91 -23.37
N ALA A 44 0.47 -8.66 -24.33
CA ALA A 44 -0.96 -8.93 -24.15
C ALA A 44 -1.25 -10.42 -23.90
N ILE A 45 -0.56 -11.32 -24.62
CA ILE A 45 -0.66 -12.77 -24.41
C ILE A 45 -0.18 -13.15 -23.01
N GLN A 46 0.98 -12.63 -22.58
CA GLN A 46 1.52 -12.87 -21.23
C GLN A 46 0.55 -12.39 -20.15
N TYR A 47 -0.02 -11.19 -20.31
CA TYR A 47 -0.96 -10.65 -19.33
C TYR A 47 -2.26 -11.46 -19.25
N ARG A 48 -2.76 -11.97 -20.39
CA ARG A 48 -3.89 -12.92 -20.37
C ARG A 48 -3.55 -14.20 -19.62
N GLN A 49 -2.35 -14.74 -19.80
CA GLN A 49 -1.90 -15.93 -19.06
C GLN A 49 -1.87 -15.66 -17.56
N ILE A 50 -1.33 -14.50 -17.15
CA ILE A 50 -1.33 -14.07 -15.75
C ILE A 50 -2.77 -14.02 -15.23
N ILE A 51 -3.71 -13.35 -15.89
CA ILE A 51 -5.10 -13.29 -15.41
C ILE A 51 -5.77 -14.67 -15.33
N ILE A 52 -5.48 -15.57 -16.26
CA ILE A 52 -6.00 -16.94 -16.23
C ILE A 52 -5.41 -17.73 -15.05
N VAL A 53 -4.12 -17.54 -14.74
CA VAL A 53 -3.40 -18.24 -13.67
C VAL A 53 -3.70 -17.63 -12.29
N ASP A 54 -3.63 -16.30 -12.18
CA ASP A 54 -3.86 -15.49 -10.97
C ASP A 54 -5.35 -15.31 -10.64
N GLY A 55 -6.26 -15.71 -11.53
CA GLY A 55 -7.63 -16.03 -11.16
C GLY A 55 -7.71 -17.17 -10.12
N GLY A 56 -6.61 -17.92 -9.94
CA GLY A 56 -6.33 -18.71 -8.75
C GLY A 56 -5.62 -17.87 -7.70
N ASP A 57 -6.39 -17.44 -6.69
CA ASP A 57 -5.98 -17.03 -5.34
C ASP A 57 -4.49 -16.65 -5.19
N ILE A 58 -4.11 -15.44 -5.62
CA ILE A 58 -2.79 -14.87 -5.27
C ILE A 58 -2.77 -14.75 -3.75
N PRO A 59 -1.90 -15.49 -3.03
CA PRO A 59 -1.85 -15.40 -1.58
C PRO A 59 -1.51 -13.97 -1.20
N PRO A 60 -2.22 -13.37 -0.21
CA PRO A 60 -1.91 -12.02 0.23
C PRO A 60 -0.42 -11.91 0.58
N PRO A 61 0.24 -10.77 0.25
CA PRO A 61 1.67 -10.59 0.45
C PRO A 61 2.07 -10.60 1.94
N PHE A 62 1.08 -10.56 2.83
CA PHE A 62 1.25 -10.64 4.27
C PHE A 62 0.95 -12.07 4.72
N VAL A 63 1.96 -12.69 5.34
CA VAL A 63 1.79 -13.98 6.02
C VAL A 63 1.23 -13.69 7.40
N GLU A 64 0.00 -14.10 7.68
CA GLU A 64 -0.49 -14.14 9.06
C GLU A 64 0.35 -15.16 9.83
N ARG A 65 1.00 -14.71 10.92
CA ARG A 65 1.81 -15.57 11.78
C ARG A 65 1.03 -15.82 13.06
N ASP A 66 0.85 -17.09 13.41
CA ASP A 66 0.17 -17.50 14.64
C ASP A 66 0.93 -17.11 15.92
N SER A 67 2.18 -16.65 15.83
CA SER A 67 3.02 -16.34 16.98
C SER A 67 3.86 -15.07 16.78
N PRO A 68 3.97 -14.21 17.82
CA PRO A 68 4.77 -13.00 17.77
C PRO A 68 6.26 -13.30 17.56
N VAL A 69 6.92 -12.49 16.73
CA VAL A 69 8.35 -12.64 16.39
C VAL A 69 9.28 -12.27 17.56
N ARG A 70 8.75 -11.60 18.59
CA ARG A 70 9.46 -11.28 19.82
C ARG A 70 8.74 -11.88 21.02
N LEU A 71 9.50 -12.55 21.88
CA LEU A 71 9.08 -12.82 23.23
C LEU A 71 9.07 -11.47 23.96
N VAL A 72 7.88 -10.95 24.24
CA VAL A 72 7.76 -9.87 25.22
C VAL A 72 7.81 -10.58 26.56
N GLU A 73 8.94 -10.45 27.26
CA GLU A 73 8.95 -10.78 28.68
C GLU A 73 8.12 -9.69 29.37
N ASP A 74 7.07 -10.10 30.10
CA ASP A 74 6.27 -9.21 30.93
C ASP A 74 7.15 -8.73 32.10
N GLU A 75 8.03 -7.77 31.84
CA GLU A 75 8.67 -7.04 32.92
C GLU A 75 7.55 -6.28 33.64
N SER A 76 7.21 -6.75 34.84
CA SER A 76 6.21 -6.12 35.68
C SER A 76 6.67 -4.71 36.01
N VAL A 77 6.21 -3.73 35.24
CA VAL A 77 6.40 -2.32 35.57
C VAL A 77 5.63 -2.10 36.87
N THR A 78 6.35 -2.12 38.00
CA THR A 78 5.80 -1.70 39.27
C THR A 78 5.42 -0.23 39.13
N THR A 79 4.14 0.03 38.94
CA THR A 79 3.57 1.38 39.05
C THR A 79 3.82 1.89 40.46
N THR A 80 4.81 2.77 40.59
CA THR A 80 4.98 3.59 41.78
C THR A 80 3.70 4.40 41.93
N THR A 81 2.90 4.10 42.95
CA THR A 81 1.75 4.92 43.34
C THR A 81 2.28 6.28 43.77
N VAL A 82 2.28 7.24 42.86
CA VAL A 82 2.48 8.65 43.18
C VAL A 82 1.20 9.12 43.85
N SER A 83 1.30 9.57 45.10
CA SER A 83 0.17 10.11 45.84
C SER A 83 -0.40 11.33 45.10
N ASN A 84 -1.65 11.21 44.64
CA ASN A 84 -2.41 12.26 43.99
C ASN A 84 -2.84 13.32 45.01
N ASP A 85 -1.96 14.30 45.28
CA ASP A 85 -2.38 15.53 45.94
C ASP A 85 -2.74 16.54 44.85
N SER A 86 -4.01 16.55 44.47
CA SER A 86 -4.54 17.34 43.34
C SER A 86 -4.76 18.80 43.67
N ASP A 87 -4.45 19.26 44.89
CA ASP A 87 -4.74 20.61 45.35
C ASP A 87 -3.46 21.43 45.59
N CYS A 88 -3.48 22.70 45.19
CA CYS A 88 -2.35 23.60 45.35
C CYS A 88 -2.13 23.94 46.84
N LYS A 89 -0.93 23.73 47.36
CA LYS A 89 -0.59 24.04 48.77
C LYS A 89 -0.68 25.52 49.15
N ASN A 90 -0.73 26.42 48.16
CA ASN A 90 -0.73 27.86 48.39
C ASN A 90 -2.15 28.48 48.35
N CYS A 91 -2.98 28.05 47.39
CA CYS A 91 -4.32 28.62 47.21
C CYS A 91 -5.45 27.60 47.28
N GLU A 92 -5.13 26.33 47.57
CA GLU A 92 -6.07 25.20 47.73
C GLU A 92 -6.95 24.93 46.50
N ALA A 93 -6.63 25.54 45.36
CA ALA A 93 -7.28 25.27 44.10
C ALA A 93 -6.79 23.95 43.51
N THR A 94 -7.71 23.17 42.93
CA THR A 94 -7.38 21.92 42.24
C THR A 94 -6.49 22.19 41.02
N VAL A 95 -5.32 21.56 40.99
CA VAL A 95 -4.32 21.68 39.92
C VAL A 95 -4.42 20.46 39.01
N SER A 96 -4.48 20.72 37.71
CA SER A 96 -4.45 19.67 36.68
C SER A 96 -3.13 18.91 36.73
N GLU A 97 -3.19 17.59 36.65
CA GLU A 97 -2.02 16.70 36.76
C GLU A 97 -0.99 16.92 35.64
N ASP A 98 -1.44 17.43 34.49
CA ASP A 98 -0.63 17.76 33.31
C ASP A 98 0.09 19.13 33.39
N LEU A 99 -0.05 19.88 34.50
CA LEU A 99 0.56 21.19 34.68
C LEU A 99 1.50 21.21 35.88
N ASP A 100 2.75 21.60 35.66
CA ASP A 100 3.77 21.77 36.72
C ASP A 100 3.56 23.03 37.58
N PHE A 101 2.51 23.80 37.34
CA PHE A 101 2.17 25.02 38.06
C PHE A 101 0.67 25.20 38.25
N CYS A 102 0.29 25.89 39.33
CA CYS A 102 -1.10 26.20 39.63
C CYS A 102 -1.60 27.33 38.70
N PRO A 103 -2.63 27.10 37.88
CA PRO A 103 -3.17 28.13 36.99
C PRO A 103 -3.90 29.26 37.73
N SER A 104 -4.27 29.06 39.00
CA SER A 104 -5.02 30.05 39.79
C SER A 104 -4.13 31.08 40.50
N CYS A 105 -2.94 30.69 40.94
CA CYS A 105 -2.02 31.59 41.68
C CYS A 105 -0.61 31.67 41.08
N GLY A 106 -0.25 30.82 40.11
CA GLY A 106 1.06 30.80 39.48
C GLY A 106 2.17 30.11 40.27
N GLU A 107 1.85 29.51 41.42
CA GLU A 107 2.82 28.75 42.22
C GLU A 107 3.17 27.41 41.54
N TYR A 108 4.45 27.07 41.46
CA TYR A 108 4.90 25.78 40.91
C TYR A 108 4.74 24.65 41.94
N ARG A 109 4.51 23.42 41.45
CA ARG A 109 4.29 22.24 42.30
C ARG A 109 5.57 21.76 42.98
#